data_AF-A0A928EH59-F1
#
_entry.id   AF-A0A928EH59-F1
#
_cell.length_a   1.000
_cell.length_b   1.000
_cell.length_c   1.000
_cell.angle_alpha   90.00
_cell.angle_beta   90.00
_cell.angle_gamma   90.00
#
_symmetry.space_group_name_H-M   'P 1'
#
loop_
_entity.id
_entity.type
_entity.pdbx_description
1 polymer ?
#
loop_
_entity_poly.entity_id
_entity_poly.type
_entity_poly.pdbx_seq_one_letter_code
_entity_poly.pdbx_strand_id
1 'polypeptide(L)'
;MRHDPGRYISDAEFEVNPADGPLFLVIHFPGGGLVSIDGDLDQTAEVAVWLREVHPDPDLVLWFTDGDFSGHTVLFPGITAEEVYSGWVKHSEHDPFAEYPDYFK
;
A
#
# COMPACT_ATOMS: atom_id res chain seq x y z
N MET A 1 -13.23 26.48 1.66
CA MET A 1 -12.20 25.43 1.60
C MET A 1 -12.18 24.73 2.95
N ARG A 2 -12.57 23.45 3.00
CA ARG A 2 -12.39 22.64 4.22
C ARG A 2 -10.90 22.32 4.34
N HIS A 3 -10.35 22.53 5.53
CA HIS A 3 -8.98 22.17 5.86
C HIS A 3 -8.94 20.64 5.96
N ASP A 4 -8.33 19.97 4.99
CA ASP A 4 -8.12 18.53 5.03
C ASP A 4 -6.77 18.26 5.69
N PRO A 5 -6.73 17.81 6.95
CA PRO A 5 -5.47 17.47 7.62
C PRO A 5 -4.74 16.30 6.95
N GLY A 6 -5.41 15.46 6.15
CA GLY A 6 -4.78 14.36 5.41
C GLY A 6 -3.73 14.82 4.41
N ARG A 7 -3.89 16.04 3.87
CA ARG A 7 -2.94 16.68 2.94
C ARG A 7 -1.56 17.01 3.54
N TYR A 8 -1.41 16.86 4.86
CA TYR A 8 -0.13 17.01 5.56
C TYR A 8 0.46 15.68 6.02
N ILE A 9 -0.26 14.57 5.79
CA ILE A 9 0.15 13.21 6.17
C ILE A 9 0.54 12.44 4.91
N SER A 10 -0.26 12.45 3.85
CA SER A 10 0.12 11.92 2.54
C SER A 10 0.81 12.99 1.68
N ASP A 11 1.74 12.59 0.85
CA ASP A 11 2.44 13.47 -0.10
C ASP A 11 2.00 13.22 -1.56
N ALA A 12 1.34 12.10 -1.83
CA ALA A 12 0.68 11.81 -3.09
C ALA A 12 -0.58 10.96 -2.89
N GLU A 13 -1.59 11.23 -3.70
CA GLU A 13 -2.83 10.48 -3.79
C GLU A 13 -3.25 10.46 -5.25
N PHE A 14 -3.71 9.30 -5.72
CA PHE A 14 -4.33 9.19 -7.03
C PHE A 14 -5.53 8.26 -7.01
N GLU A 15 -6.51 8.62 -7.81
CA GLU A 15 -7.72 7.85 -8.05
C GLU A 15 -7.53 6.96 -9.27
N VAL A 16 -7.79 5.67 -9.09
CA VAL A 16 -7.82 4.69 -10.19
C VAL A 16 -9.28 4.44 -10.54
N ASN A 17 -9.60 4.62 -11.81
CA ASN A 17 -10.93 4.40 -12.37
C ASN A 17 -10.84 3.27 -13.43
N PRO A 18 -10.99 2.00 -13.00
CA PRO A 18 -10.94 0.87 -13.93
C PRO A 18 -12.12 0.89 -14.88
N ALA A 19 -11.92 0.47 -16.13
CA ALA A 19 -13.00 0.40 -17.11
C ALA A 19 -14.13 -0.56 -16.69
N ASP A 20 -13.77 -1.64 -15.98
CA ASP A 20 -14.67 -2.75 -15.63
C ASP A 20 -14.76 -2.99 -14.11
N GLY A 21 -14.63 -1.95 -13.28
CA GLY A 21 -14.60 -2.13 -11.82
C GLY A 21 -14.95 -0.88 -11.01
N PRO A 22 -15.06 -1.01 -9.68
CA PRO A 22 -15.22 0.13 -8.81
C PRO A 22 -13.95 0.98 -8.81
N LEU A 23 -14.15 2.27 -8.66
CA LEU A 23 -13.09 3.23 -8.39
C LEU A 23 -12.45 2.97 -7.03
N PHE A 24 -11.14 3.16 -6.94
CA PHE A 24 -10.36 3.06 -5.71
C PHE A 24 -9.24 4.12 -5.69
N LEU A 25 -8.72 4.39 -4.51
CA LEU A 25 -7.64 5.32 -4.22
C LEU A 25 -6.37 4.55 -3.87
N VAL A 26 -5.24 5.14 -4.28
CA VAL A 26 -3.91 4.76 -3.82
C VAL A 26 -3.25 6.00 -3.23
N ILE A 27 -2.76 5.86 -2.00
CA ILE A 27 -2.23 6.95 -1.19
C ILE A 27 -0.81 6.60 -0.79
N HIS A 28 0.15 7.46 -1.10
CA HIS A 28 1.53 7.34 -0.63
C HIS A 28 1.76 8.27 0.56
N PHE A 29 2.50 7.77 1.55
CA PHE A 29 2.88 8.49 2.76
C PHE A 29 4.41 8.63 2.83
N PRO A 30 4.93 9.85 3.09
CA PRO A 30 6.36 10.10 3.22
C PRO A 30 6.93 9.40 4.47
N GLY A 31 8.24 9.15 4.48
CA GLY A 31 9.00 8.73 5.69
C GLY A 31 9.23 7.23 5.85
N GLY A 32 8.40 6.38 5.22
CA GLY A 32 8.53 4.91 5.34
C GLY A 32 8.28 4.12 4.06
N GLY A 33 8.06 4.77 2.92
CA GLY A 33 7.66 4.06 1.69
C GLY A 33 6.30 3.36 1.84
N LEU A 34 5.42 3.90 2.68
CA LEU A 34 4.09 3.36 2.94
C LEU A 34 3.16 3.77 1.79
N VAL A 35 2.45 2.79 1.24
CA VAL A 35 1.41 2.96 0.24
C VAL A 35 0.15 2.23 0.73
N SER A 36 -0.97 2.93 0.76
CA SER A 36 -2.27 2.39 1.14
C SER A 36 -3.20 2.35 -0.06
N ILE A 37 -4.05 1.32 -0.13
CA ILE A 37 -5.07 1.15 -1.17
C ILE A 37 -6.43 0.83 -0.54
N ASP A 38 -7.52 1.46 -1.00
CA ASP A 38 -8.90 1.15 -0.56
C ASP A 38 -9.69 0.29 -1.56
N GLY A 39 -8.97 -0.42 -2.44
CA GLY A 39 -9.52 -1.36 -3.40
C GLY A 39 -9.83 -2.73 -2.81
N ASP A 40 -10.51 -3.57 -3.59
CA ASP A 40 -10.71 -4.97 -3.25
C ASP A 40 -9.41 -5.79 -3.33
N LEU A 41 -9.49 -7.08 -3.03
CA LEU A 41 -8.33 -7.97 -2.98
C LEU A 41 -7.62 -8.06 -4.35
N ASP A 42 -8.37 -8.14 -5.44
CA ASP A 42 -7.81 -8.26 -6.79
C ASP A 42 -7.15 -6.94 -7.22
N GLN A 43 -7.82 -5.82 -6.97
CA GLN A 43 -7.26 -4.48 -7.19
C GLN A 43 -5.98 -4.25 -6.38
N THR A 44 -5.97 -4.70 -5.13
CA THR A 44 -4.82 -4.63 -4.23
C THR A 44 -3.61 -5.35 -4.83
N ALA A 45 -3.77 -6.59 -5.28
CA ALA A 45 -2.66 -7.35 -5.86
C ALA A 45 -2.19 -6.79 -7.21
N GLU A 46 -3.11 -6.38 -8.09
CA GLU A 46 -2.74 -5.79 -9.38
C GLU A 46 -1.91 -4.51 -9.19
N VAL A 47 -2.31 -3.65 -8.24
CA VAL A 47 -1.60 -2.41 -7.93
C VAL A 47 -0.25 -2.69 -7.29
N ALA A 48 -0.15 -3.68 -6.39
CA ALA A 48 1.12 -4.09 -5.80
C ALA A 48 2.15 -4.53 -6.85
N VAL A 49 1.71 -5.34 -7.82
CA VAL A 49 2.56 -5.78 -8.94
C VAL A 49 2.96 -4.58 -9.79
N TRP A 50 1.99 -3.76 -10.20
CA TRP A 50 2.23 -2.58 -11.04
C TRP A 50 3.19 -1.57 -10.39
N LEU A 51 3.03 -1.29 -9.08
CA LEU A 51 3.93 -0.40 -8.33
C LEU A 51 5.39 -0.88 -8.42
N ARG A 52 5.62 -2.18 -8.35
CA ARG A 52 6.98 -2.75 -8.45
C ARG A 52 7.51 -2.81 -9.87
N GLU A 53 6.65 -2.87 -10.89
CA GLU A 53 7.08 -2.74 -12.29
C GLU A 53 7.55 -1.33 -12.62
N VAL A 54 6.85 -0.30 -12.11
CA VAL A 54 7.20 1.11 -12.37
C VAL A 54 8.33 1.62 -11.46
N HIS A 55 8.58 0.95 -10.34
CA HIS A 55 9.69 1.23 -9.43
C HIS A 55 10.65 0.04 -9.33
N PRO A 56 11.55 -0.18 -10.32
CA PRO A 56 12.39 -1.38 -10.38
C PRO A 56 13.57 -1.39 -9.40
N ASP A 57 13.76 -0.32 -8.60
CA ASP A 57 14.86 -0.23 -7.64
C ASP A 57 14.80 -1.38 -6.62
N PRO A 58 15.84 -2.23 -6.53
CA PRO A 58 15.89 -3.35 -5.59
C PRO A 58 16.02 -2.93 -4.13
N ASP A 59 16.55 -1.74 -3.87
CA ASP A 59 16.74 -1.23 -2.51
C ASP A 59 15.50 -0.46 -2.02
N LEU A 60 14.52 -0.21 -2.90
CA LEU A 60 13.24 0.39 -2.54
C LEU A 60 12.36 -0.65 -1.87
N VAL A 61 12.17 -0.49 -0.56
CA VAL A 61 11.20 -1.23 0.22
C VAL A 61 9.92 -0.42 0.33
N LEU A 62 8.80 -0.98 -0.13
CA LEU A 62 7.49 -0.37 0.03
C LEU A 62 6.62 -1.20 0.97
N TRP A 63 6.03 -0.53 1.95
CA TRP A 63 5.02 -1.11 2.82
C TRP A 63 3.65 -0.89 2.21
N PHE A 64 2.95 -1.97 1.86
CA PHE A 64 1.68 -1.89 1.16
C PHE A 64 0.55 -2.36 2.04
N THR A 65 -0.44 -1.50 2.29
CA THR A 65 -1.54 -1.75 3.22
C THR A 65 -2.89 -1.59 2.55
N ASP A 66 -3.92 -2.23 3.10
CA ASP A 66 -5.30 -1.85 2.79
C ASP A 66 -5.68 -0.54 3.49
N GLY A 67 -6.80 0.06 3.05
CA GLY A 67 -7.31 1.34 3.54
C GLY A 67 -7.84 1.31 4.96
N ASP A 68 -8.19 0.12 5.47
CA ASP A 68 -8.61 -0.09 6.86
C ASP A 68 -7.43 -0.30 7.80
N PHE A 69 -6.21 -0.34 7.25
CA PHE A 69 -4.99 -0.73 7.95
C PHE A 69 -5.15 -2.09 8.68
N SER A 70 -5.87 -3.02 8.05
CA SER A 70 -6.17 -4.35 8.60
C SER A 70 -5.03 -5.35 8.38
N GLY A 71 -4.17 -5.08 7.40
CA GLY A 71 -2.95 -5.83 7.17
C GLY A 71 -2.02 -5.15 6.18
N HIS A 72 -0.89 -5.82 5.92
CA HIS A 72 0.13 -5.33 5.01
C HIS A 72 0.87 -6.44 4.30
N THR A 73 1.60 -6.08 3.25
CA THR A 73 2.71 -6.86 2.69
C THR A 73 3.87 -5.95 2.34
N VAL A 74 5.08 -6.51 2.27
CA VAL A 74 6.27 -5.78 1.82
C VAL A 74 6.49 -6.06 0.34
N LEU A 75 6.52 -5.01 -0.48
CA LEU A 75 6.74 -5.15 -1.91
C LEU A 75 8.22 -5.24 -2.24
N PHE A 76 8.58 -6.22 -3.05
CA PHE A 76 9.93 -6.42 -3.58
C PHE A 76 9.91 -6.53 -5.11
N PRO A 77 11.04 -6.28 -5.82
CA PRO A 77 11.07 -6.39 -7.27
C PRO A 77 10.59 -7.76 -7.78
N GLY A 78 9.66 -7.75 -8.74
CA GLY A 78 9.14 -8.97 -9.35
C GLY A 78 8.14 -9.75 -8.51
N ILE A 79 7.62 -9.17 -7.41
CA ILE A 79 6.53 -9.75 -6.64
C ILE A 79 5.32 -10.05 -7.54
N THR A 80 4.71 -11.21 -7.32
CA THR A 80 3.50 -11.66 -8.02
C THR A 80 2.24 -11.43 -7.19
N ALA A 81 1.07 -11.43 -7.84
CA ALA A 81 -0.21 -11.34 -7.14
C ALA A 81 -0.39 -12.46 -6.09
N GLU A 82 0.06 -13.69 -6.39
CA GLU A 82 -0.01 -14.81 -5.45
C GLU A 82 0.88 -14.58 -4.22
N GLU A 83 2.06 -13.97 -4.39
CA GLU A 83 2.94 -13.60 -3.28
C GLU A 83 2.37 -12.44 -2.46
N VAL A 84 1.63 -11.52 -3.07
CA VAL A 84 0.87 -10.49 -2.33
C VAL A 84 -0.16 -11.14 -1.42
N TYR A 85 -0.95 -12.07 -1.95
CA TYR A 85 -1.99 -12.76 -1.17
C TYR A 85 -1.43 -13.65 -0.06
N SER A 86 -0.42 -14.46 -0.38
CA SER A 86 0.16 -15.41 0.56
C SER A 86 1.09 -14.75 1.57
N GLY A 87 1.67 -13.60 1.23
CA GLY A 87 2.51 -12.78 2.11
C GLY A 87 1.76 -11.76 2.95
N TRP A 88 0.42 -11.71 2.87
CA TRP A 88 -0.38 -10.72 3.60
C TRP A 88 -0.36 -10.98 5.11
N VAL A 89 0.20 -10.05 5.86
CA VAL A 89 0.27 -10.06 7.32
C VAL A 89 -0.93 -9.33 7.90
N LYS A 90 -1.75 -10.03 8.69
CA LYS A 90 -2.94 -9.46 9.34
C LYS A 90 -2.59 -8.78 10.66
N HIS A 91 -2.99 -7.53 10.83
CA HIS A 91 -2.78 -6.78 12.07
C HIS A 91 -3.69 -7.25 13.23
N SER A 92 -4.69 -8.09 12.95
CA SER A 92 -5.42 -8.79 14.00
C SER A 92 -4.59 -9.88 14.69
N GLU A 93 -3.51 -10.33 14.04
CA GLU A 93 -2.64 -11.42 14.49
C GLU A 93 -1.23 -10.91 14.86
N HIS A 94 -0.84 -9.74 14.33
CA HIS A 94 0.48 -9.12 14.49
C HIS A 94 0.35 -7.66 14.93
N ASP A 95 1.32 -7.16 15.71
CA ASP A 95 1.39 -5.74 16.08
C ASP A 95 2.46 -5.03 15.24
N PRO A 96 2.06 -4.30 14.17
CA PRO A 96 3.02 -3.68 13.28
C PRO A 96 3.83 -2.57 13.96
N PHE A 97 3.29 -1.90 14.98
CA PHE A 97 4.01 -0.84 15.71
C PHE A 97 5.13 -1.40 16.58
N ALA A 98 4.96 -2.64 17.07
CA ALA A 98 5.97 -3.34 17.85
C ALA A 98 6.98 -4.07 16.96
N GLU A 99 6.51 -4.71 15.89
CA GLU A 99 7.34 -5.56 15.01
C GLU A 99 8.13 -4.75 13.98
N TYR A 100 7.56 -3.64 13.49
CA TYR A 100 8.11 -2.85 12.39
C TYR A 100 8.07 -1.33 12.68
N PRO A 101 8.64 -0.86 13.81
CA PRO A 101 8.54 0.54 14.23
C PRO A 101 9.19 1.54 13.27
N ASP A 102 10.07 1.10 12.37
CA ASP A 102 10.80 1.96 11.44
C ASP A 102 9.90 2.55 10.34
N TYR A 103 8.78 1.92 10.00
CA TYR A 103 7.85 2.38 8.96
C TYR A 103 6.90 3.50 9.43
N PHE A 104 6.88 3.80 10.73
CA PHE A 104 5.99 4.78 11.35
C PHE A 104 6.70 6.04 11.85
N LYS A 105 7.96 6.25 11.44
CA LYS A 105 8.83 7.33 11.94
C LYS A 105 8.73 8.61 11.13
#